data_AF-C4R215-F1
#
_entry.id   AF-C4R215-F1
#
_cell.length_a   1.000
_cell.length_b   1.000
_cell.length_c   1.000
_cell.angle_alpha   90.00
_cell.angle_beta   90.00
_cell.angle_gamma   90.00
#
_symmetry.space_group_name_H-M   'P 1'
#
loop_
_entity.id
_entity.type
_entity.pdbx_description
1 polymer ?
#
loop_
_entity_poly.entity_id
_entity_poly.type
_entity_poly.pdbx_seq_one_letter_code
_entity_poly.pdbx_strand_id
1 'polypeptide(L)'
;MLRSLLKVQVRGFSCGRVVSAAKNTNITPAINEGHTDLAKELVSGAPKELITERVARIYQEAKAATQSGQHNTETWKIDWDILNKGNRWENDLMGYQSSSDYMQGTILKFDTREGAIRFAKGQGWDYYIQEPKVRRFVKKDYSANFYHSKGPLKHIRTK
;
A
#
# COMPACT_ATOMS: atom_id res chain seq x y z
N MET A 1 -13.66 -35.27 32.28
CA MET A 1 -12.78 -35.59 31.12
C MET A 1 -13.62 -35.51 29.86
N LEU A 2 -13.20 -34.70 28.88
CA LEU A 2 -13.31 -34.91 27.42
C LEU A 2 -13.04 -33.54 26.76
N ARG A 3 -11.78 -33.32 26.35
CA ARG A 3 -11.37 -32.15 25.55
C ARG A 3 -11.71 -32.45 24.09
N SER A 4 -12.64 -31.70 23.51
CA SER A 4 -12.93 -31.77 22.08
C SER A 4 -11.79 -31.12 21.29
N LEU A 5 -11.10 -31.92 20.49
CA LEU A 5 -10.05 -31.50 19.56
C LEU A 5 -10.66 -30.66 18.43
N LEU A 6 -10.45 -29.34 18.45
CA LEU A 6 -10.67 -28.48 17.29
C LEU A 6 -9.50 -28.68 16.30
N LYS A 7 -9.77 -29.35 15.19
CA LYS A 7 -8.87 -29.41 14.03
C LYS A 7 -8.69 -28.00 13.46
N VAL A 8 -7.46 -27.47 13.52
CA VAL A 8 -7.04 -26.27 12.79
C VAL A 8 -6.85 -26.66 11.33
N GLN A 9 -7.78 -26.26 10.46
CA GLN A 9 -7.68 -26.47 9.02
C GLN A 9 -6.83 -25.34 8.42
N VAL A 10 -5.54 -25.60 8.17
CA VAL A 10 -4.67 -24.68 7.41
C VAL A 10 -5.08 -24.74 5.95
N ARG A 11 -5.67 -23.67 5.40
CA ARG A 11 -5.94 -23.54 3.97
C ARG A 11 -4.65 -23.12 3.27
N GLY A 12 -3.99 -24.07 2.62
CA GLY A 12 -2.92 -23.79 1.66
C GLY A 12 -3.50 -23.08 0.43
N PHE A 13 -2.88 -21.98 0.02
CA PHE A 13 -3.20 -21.32 -1.24
C PHE A 13 -2.51 -22.10 -2.38
N SER A 14 -3.26 -22.98 -3.05
CA SER A 14 -2.85 -23.55 -4.33
C SER A 14 -3.12 -22.53 -5.44
N CYS A 15 -2.07 -22.08 -6.12
CA CYS A 15 -2.19 -21.27 -7.33
C CYS A 15 -2.71 -22.14 -8.48
N GLY A 16 -4.02 -22.06 -8.74
CA GLY A 16 -4.66 -22.70 -9.88
C GLY A 16 -4.63 -21.77 -11.10
N ARG A 17 -3.89 -22.19 -12.14
CA ARG A 17 -3.81 -21.50 -13.44
C ARG A 17 -5.14 -21.65 -14.18
N VAL A 18 -5.88 -20.55 -14.35
CA VAL A 18 -7.06 -20.51 -15.24
C VAL A 18 -6.58 -20.17 -16.65
N VAL A 19 -6.79 -21.09 -17.59
CA VAL A 19 -6.56 -20.87 -19.03
C VAL A 19 -7.86 -20.30 -19.62
N SER A 20 -7.84 -19.05 -20.10
CA SER A 20 -8.93 -18.45 -20.85
C SER A 20 -8.53 -18.26 -22.31
N ALA A 21 -9.41 -18.72 -23.20
CA ALA A 21 -9.25 -18.83 -24.64
C ALA A 21 -9.09 -17.47 -25.35
N ALA A 22 -8.32 -17.53 -26.45
CA ALA A 22 -7.92 -16.41 -27.31
C ALA A 22 -9.08 -15.76 -28.08
N LYS A 23 -8.99 -14.43 -28.25
CA LYS A 23 -9.59 -13.71 -29.37
C LYS A 23 -8.48 -12.94 -30.07
N ASN A 24 -8.25 -13.30 -31.33
CA ASN A 24 -7.24 -12.72 -32.19
C ASN A 24 -7.68 -11.33 -32.67
N THR A 25 -6.89 -10.31 -32.37
CA THR A 25 -6.88 -9.04 -33.09
C THR A 25 -5.43 -8.75 -33.44
N ASN A 26 -5.10 -8.84 -34.73
CA ASN A 26 -3.80 -8.48 -35.28
C ASN A 26 -3.58 -6.99 -35.07
N ILE A 27 -2.71 -6.65 -34.13
CA ILE A 27 -2.13 -5.31 -33.97
C ILE A 27 -0.63 -5.55 -33.84
N THR A 28 0.09 -4.99 -34.80
CA THR A 28 1.54 -4.77 -34.95
C THR A 28 2.46 -5.36 -33.85
N PRO A 29 3.54 -6.08 -34.22
CA PRO A 29 4.56 -6.48 -33.26
C PRO A 29 5.29 -5.21 -32.80
N ALA A 30 4.85 -4.67 -31.66
CA ALA A 30 5.67 -3.71 -30.93
C ALA A 30 6.98 -4.43 -30.64
N ILE A 31 8.05 -3.86 -31.19
CA ILE A 31 9.42 -4.31 -31.03
C ILE A 31 9.61 -4.66 -29.56
N ASN A 32 9.96 -5.92 -29.31
CA ASN A 32 10.43 -6.37 -28.01
C ASN A 32 11.74 -5.63 -27.75
N GLU A 33 11.65 -4.40 -27.26
CA GLU A 33 12.78 -3.71 -26.68
C GLU A 33 13.16 -4.50 -25.44
N GLY A 34 14.26 -5.25 -25.56
CA GLY A 34 14.78 -6.07 -24.49
C GLY A 34 14.85 -5.24 -23.22
N HIS A 35 13.95 -5.50 -22.27
CA HIS A 35 14.10 -4.96 -20.95
C HIS A 35 15.30 -5.69 -20.37
N THR A 36 16.47 -5.05 -20.41
CA THR A 36 17.55 -5.40 -19.53
C THR A 36 17.02 -5.11 -18.12
N ASP A 37 16.32 -6.08 -17.52
CA ASP A 37 15.91 -6.14 -16.11
C ASP A 37 17.14 -6.16 -15.16
N LEU A 38 18.32 -5.81 -15.66
CA LEU A 38 19.61 -6.02 -15.05
C LEU A 38 20.16 -4.68 -14.55
N ALA A 39 20.07 -4.52 -13.23
CA ALA A 39 21.07 -3.91 -12.38
C ALA A 39 21.22 -2.38 -12.35
N LYS A 40 20.11 -1.60 -12.32
CA LYS A 40 20.24 -0.21 -11.82
C LYS A 40 20.78 -0.18 -10.39
N GLU A 41 20.50 -1.24 -9.61
CA GLU A 41 21.16 -1.53 -8.34
C GLU A 41 22.69 -1.35 -8.41
N LEU A 42 23.36 -2.05 -9.35
CA LEU A 42 24.83 -2.07 -9.44
C LEU A 42 25.41 -0.69 -9.78
N VAL A 43 24.64 0.15 -10.49
CA VAL A 43 25.07 1.49 -10.90
C VAL A 43 24.73 2.55 -9.84
N SER A 44 23.71 2.32 -9.01
CA SER A 44 23.21 3.32 -8.06
C SER A 44 24.21 3.71 -6.97
N GLY A 45 25.18 2.85 -6.67
CA GLY A 45 26.11 3.04 -5.55
C GLY A 45 25.46 2.95 -4.17
N ALA A 46 24.19 2.53 -4.08
CA ALA A 46 23.51 2.31 -2.81
C ALA A 46 24.12 1.12 -2.05
N PRO A 47 24.13 1.17 -0.70
CA PRO A 47 24.60 0.04 0.10
C PRO A 47 23.70 -1.18 -0.12
N LYS A 48 24.32 -2.37 -0.21
CA LYS A 48 23.62 -3.66 -0.42
C LYS A 48 22.65 -4.01 0.71
N GLU A 49 22.88 -3.46 1.91
CA GLU A 49 22.03 -3.61 3.08
C GLU A 49 20.59 -3.17 2.80
N LEU A 50 20.40 -2.12 1.99
CA LEU A 50 19.08 -1.59 1.66
C LEU A 50 18.20 -2.63 0.94
N ILE A 51 18.83 -3.53 0.20
CA ILE A 51 18.17 -4.50 -0.67
C ILE A 51 17.86 -5.76 0.10
N THR A 52 18.78 -6.17 0.97
CA THR A 52 18.69 -7.45 1.69
C THR A 52 17.85 -7.33 2.96
N GLU A 53 17.95 -6.21 3.67
CA GLU A 53 17.40 -6.10 5.03
C GLU A 53 16.05 -5.39 5.09
N ARG A 54 15.64 -4.70 4.01
CA ARG A 54 14.47 -3.82 4.03
C ARG A 54 13.48 -4.17 2.95
N VAL A 55 12.22 -3.99 3.30
CA VAL A 55 11.10 -4.10 2.39
C VAL A 55 10.50 -2.73 2.17
N ALA A 56 10.28 -2.37 0.91
CA ALA A 56 9.61 -1.15 0.51
C ALA A 56 8.08 -1.32 0.53
N ARG A 57 7.38 -0.33 1.07
CA ARG A 57 5.92 -0.23 1.04
C ARG A 57 5.51 0.70 -0.08
N ILE A 58 4.72 0.20 -1.02
CA ILE A 58 4.08 1.00 -2.07
C ILE A 58 2.62 1.22 -1.68
N TYR A 59 2.21 2.47 -1.45
CA TYR A 59 0.87 2.78 -0.94
C TYR A 59 0.37 4.16 -1.40
N GLN A 60 -0.93 4.40 -1.26
CA GLN A 60 -1.50 5.74 -1.26
C GLN A 60 -1.82 6.15 0.17
N GLU A 61 -1.55 7.41 0.52
CA GLU A 61 -1.81 7.90 1.86
C GLU A 61 -3.30 7.83 2.23
N ALA A 62 -3.57 7.25 3.40
CA ALA A 62 -4.90 7.28 3.97
C ALA A 62 -5.31 8.73 4.25
N LYS A 63 -6.55 9.06 3.90
CA LYS A 63 -7.10 10.39 4.21
C LYS A 63 -7.12 10.61 5.73
N ALA A 64 -6.50 11.70 6.18
CA ALA A 64 -6.55 12.11 7.58
C ALA A 64 -7.99 12.29 8.06
N ALA A 65 -8.32 11.75 9.24
CA ALA A 65 -9.65 11.89 9.83
C ALA A 65 -9.94 13.32 10.35
N THR A 66 -8.87 14.07 10.66
CA THR A 66 -8.94 15.45 11.14
C THR A 66 -9.31 16.46 10.05
N GLN A 67 -9.09 16.12 8.78
CA GLN A 67 -9.27 17.02 7.64
C GLN A 67 -10.20 16.43 6.57
N SER A 68 -10.92 17.31 5.87
CA SER A 68 -11.83 16.92 4.79
C SER A 68 -11.17 16.90 3.41
N GLY A 69 -9.98 17.50 3.25
CA GLY A 69 -9.21 17.52 1.99
C GLY A 69 -8.80 16.12 1.51
N GLN A 70 -8.53 15.98 0.20
CA GLN A 70 -8.20 14.69 -0.43
C GLN A 70 -6.92 14.72 -1.27
N HIS A 71 -6.30 15.88 -1.47
CA HIS A 71 -5.20 16.06 -2.42
C HIS A 71 -4.02 15.10 -2.20
N ASN A 72 -3.63 14.84 -0.95
CA ASN A 72 -2.49 13.96 -0.64
C ASN A 72 -2.73 12.47 -0.96
N THR A 73 -3.98 12.01 -1.07
CA THR A 73 -4.29 10.60 -1.31
C THR A 73 -4.11 10.20 -2.78
N GLU A 74 -4.02 11.14 -3.70
CA GLU A 74 -3.94 10.85 -5.14
C GLU A 74 -2.58 10.28 -5.54
N THR A 75 -1.51 10.72 -4.88
CA THR A 75 -0.13 10.31 -5.19
C THR A 75 0.21 8.95 -4.59
N TRP A 76 0.88 8.10 -5.37
CA TRP A 76 1.51 6.87 -4.89
C TRP A 76 2.83 7.19 -4.21
N LYS A 77 3.12 6.52 -3.10
CA LYS A 77 4.34 6.72 -2.33
C LYS A 77 5.07 5.42 -2.12
N ILE A 78 6.40 5.51 -2.17
CA ILE A 78 7.29 4.46 -1.69
C ILE A 78 7.95 4.96 -0.42
N ASP A 79 7.88 4.11 0.60
CA ASP A 79 8.43 4.33 1.93
C ASP A 79 9.05 3.02 2.41
N TRP A 80 10.04 3.09 3.29
CA TRP A 80 10.73 1.90 3.79
C TRP A 80 10.19 1.49 5.15
N ASP A 81 10.20 0.19 5.43
CA ASP A 81 9.88 -0.27 6.77
C ASP A 81 10.94 0.20 7.79
N ILE A 82 10.49 0.36 9.02
CA ILE A 82 11.31 0.82 10.14
C ILE A 82 12.29 -0.30 10.52
N LEU A 83 13.58 0.04 10.62
CA LEU A 83 14.56 -0.90 11.16
C LEU A 83 14.42 -1.01 12.68
N ASN A 84 14.23 -2.24 13.17
CA ASN A 84 14.11 -2.51 14.61
C ASN A 84 15.33 -2.03 15.40
N LYS A 85 16.52 -2.11 14.79
CA LYS A 85 17.78 -1.65 15.38
C LYS A 85 18.19 -0.34 14.70
N GLY A 86 18.12 0.77 15.43
CA GLY A 86 18.69 2.05 14.96
C GLY A 86 17.73 3.02 14.28
N ASN A 87 16.41 2.81 14.36
CA ASN A 87 15.46 3.85 13.94
C ASN A 87 15.54 5.08 14.86
N ARG A 88 15.20 4.93 16.14
CA ARG A 88 15.27 6.04 17.11
C ARG A 88 15.82 5.59 18.45
N TRP A 89 16.71 6.38 19.02
CA TRP A 89 17.14 6.30 20.40
C TRP A 89 17.30 7.71 20.99
N GLU A 90 17.29 7.79 22.32
CA GLU A 90 17.50 9.05 23.04
C GLU A 90 18.99 9.36 23.15
N ASN A 91 19.36 10.61 22.91
CA ASN A 91 20.72 11.10 23.13
C ASN A 91 20.95 11.44 24.61
N ASP A 92 21.89 10.75 25.26
CA ASP A 92 22.21 10.89 26.70
C ASP A 92 22.49 12.35 27.15
N LEU A 93 23.00 13.20 26.26
CA LEU A 93 23.35 14.58 26.63
C LEU A 93 22.15 15.53 26.61
N MET A 94 21.42 15.58 25.50
CA MET A 94 20.37 16.60 25.25
C MET A 94 18.94 16.02 25.18
N GLY A 95 18.78 14.70 25.16
CA GLY A 95 17.47 14.04 25.01
C GLY A 95 16.90 14.06 23.59
N TYR A 96 17.70 14.42 22.58
CA TYR A 96 17.25 14.41 21.19
C TYR A 96 17.02 13.00 20.64
N GLN A 97 16.11 12.91 19.67
CA GLN A 97 15.80 11.67 18.96
C GLN A 97 16.86 11.41 17.88
N SER A 98 17.91 10.68 18.23
CA SER A 98 18.96 10.24 17.31
C SER A 98 18.52 9.05 16.46
N SER A 99 19.08 8.92 15.26
CA SER A 99 18.76 7.86 14.28
C SER A 99 20.03 7.43 13.55
N SER A 100 20.14 6.14 13.23
CA SER A 100 21.18 5.57 12.35
C SER A 100 20.63 5.24 10.96
N ASP A 101 19.31 5.31 10.81
CA ASP A 101 18.62 4.98 9.58
C ASP A 101 18.76 6.12 8.55
N TYR A 102 19.37 5.80 7.41
CA TYR A 102 19.58 6.73 6.30
C TYR A 102 18.33 6.90 5.40
N MET A 103 17.37 5.97 5.41
CA MET A 103 16.17 6.02 4.56
C MET A 103 14.93 6.57 5.28
N GLN A 104 14.96 6.67 6.61
CA GLN A 104 13.84 7.13 7.44
C GLN A 104 13.29 8.52 7.07
N GLY A 105 14.07 9.38 6.40
CA GLY A 105 13.63 10.69 5.92
C GLY A 105 13.19 10.72 4.46
N THR A 106 13.33 9.61 3.72
CA THR A 106 13.12 9.57 2.28
C THR A 106 11.72 9.06 1.96
N ILE A 107 10.96 9.82 1.19
CA ILE A 107 9.66 9.40 0.65
C ILE A 107 9.65 9.74 -0.83
N LEU A 108 9.45 8.71 -1.67
CA LEU A 108 9.35 8.89 -3.11
C LEU A 108 7.89 8.99 -3.52
N LYS A 109 7.58 9.92 -4.43
CA LYS A 109 6.22 10.13 -4.94
C LYS A 109 6.14 9.76 -6.41
N PHE A 110 5.05 9.11 -6.79
CA PHE A 110 4.77 8.64 -8.14
C PHE A 110 3.32 8.93 -8.49
N ASP A 111 3.05 9.13 -9.78
CA ASP A 111 1.69 9.34 -10.27
C ASP A 111 0.93 8.02 -10.43
N THR A 112 1.63 6.95 -10.79
CA THR A 112 1.04 5.63 -11.08
C THR A 112 1.61 4.53 -10.20
N ARG A 113 0.75 3.54 -9.88
CA ARG A 113 1.15 2.29 -9.19
C ARG A 113 2.24 1.56 -9.96
N GLU A 114 2.08 1.44 -11.27
CA GLU A 114 2.98 0.72 -12.15
C GLU A 114 4.36 1.39 -12.25
N GLY A 115 4.39 2.73 -12.26
CA GLY A 115 5.64 3.50 -12.21
C GLY A 115 6.44 3.23 -10.94
N ALA A 116 5.75 3.19 -9.79
CA ALA A 116 6.36 2.85 -8.50
C ALA A 116 6.90 1.40 -8.49
N ILE A 117 6.12 0.44 -9.02
CA ILE A 117 6.55 -0.97 -9.12
C ILE A 117 7.76 -1.11 -10.03
N ARG A 118 7.75 -0.47 -11.21
CA ARG A 118 8.87 -0.51 -12.16
C ARG A 118 10.14 0.05 -11.54
N PHE A 119 10.01 1.13 -10.76
CA PHE A 119 11.15 1.72 -10.06
C PHE A 119 11.72 0.77 -8.99
N ALA A 120 10.86 0.22 -8.12
CA ALA A 120 11.28 -0.72 -7.08
C ALA A 120 11.96 -1.97 -7.67
N LYS A 121 11.36 -2.56 -8.72
CA LYS A 121 11.94 -3.71 -9.45
C LYS A 121 13.30 -3.37 -10.08
N GLY A 122 13.42 -2.20 -10.70
CA GLY A 122 14.67 -1.79 -11.34
C GLY A 122 15.83 -1.65 -10.35
N GLN A 123 15.53 -1.27 -9.10
CA GLN A 123 16.51 -1.16 -8.01
C GLN A 123 16.71 -2.48 -7.23
N GLY A 124 15.96 -3.53 -7.55
CA GLY A 124 16.06 -4.83 -6.88
C GLY A 124 15.42 -4.88 -5.49
N TRP A 125 14.59 -3.91 -5.11
CA TRP A 125 14.01 -3.87 -3.76
C TRP A 125 12.85 -4.84 -3.62
N ASP A 126 12.81 -5.58 -2.51
CA ASP A 126 11.62 -6.30 -2.09
C ASP A 126 10.52 -5.30 -1.74
N TYR A 127 9.32 -5.50 -2.27
CA TYR A 127 8.21 -4.58 -2.02
C TYR A 127 6.89 -5.30 -1.79
N TYR A 128 6.01 -4.67 -1.02
CA TYR A 128 4.60 -5.04 -0.94
C TYR A 128 3.71 -3.86 -1.28
N ILE A 129 2.55 -4.17 -1.84
CA ILE A 129 1.59 -3.16 -2.29
C ILE A 129 0.41 -3.13 -1.34
N GLN A 130 0.14 -1.96 -0.78
CA GLN A 130 -1.05 -1.70 0.00
C GLN A 130 -2.08 -1.00 -0.90
N GLU A 131 -3.19 -1.69 -1.15
CA GLU A 131 -4.23 -1.13 -2.01
C GLU A 131 -5.02 -0.01 -1.30
N PRO A 132 -5.34 1.09 -2.02
CA PRO A 132 -6.05 2.20 -1.44
C PRO A 132 -7.49 1.81 -1.07
N LYS A 133 -7.87 2.15 0.16
CA LYS A 133 -9.25 1.96 0.63
C LYS A 133 -10.13 3.13 0.18
N VAL A 134 -10.76 2.97 -0.99
CA VAL A 134 -11.70 3.97 -1.52
C VAL A 134 -12.98 4.00 -0.67
N ARG A 135 -13.51 5.21 -0.45
CA ARG A 135 -14.78 5.40 0.25
C ARG A 135 -15.93 4.88 -0.62
N ARG A 136 -16.80 4.07 -0.02
CA ARG A 136 -18.02 3.62 -0.68
C ARG A 136 -18.93 4.82 -0.95
N PHE A 137 -19.40 4.96 -2.19
CA PHE A 137 -20.41 5.95 -2.54
C PHE A 137 -21.75 5.56 -1.91
N VAL A 138 -22.37 6.51 -1.21
CA VAL A 138 -23.70 6.37 -0.59
C VAL A 138 -24.54 7.56 -1.04
N LYS A 139 -25.72 7.29 -1.62
CA LYS A 139 -26.67 8.33 -1.99
C LYS A 139 -27.09 9.08 -0.72
N LYS A 140 -26.80 10.38 -0.67
CA LYS A 140 -27.29 11.28 0.38
C LYS A 140 -28.51 12.01 -0.16
N ASP A 141 -29.65 11.83 0.50
CA ASP A 141 -30.91 12.49 0.15
C ASP A 141 -31.37 13.34 1.34
N TYR A 142 -31.52 14.64 1.14
CA TYR A 142 -31.97 15.55 2.19
C TYR A 142 -33.44 15.33 2.55
N SER A 143 -34.27 14.88 1.61
CA SER A 143 -35.69 14.59 1.85
C SER A 143 -35.88 13.44 2.84
N ALA A 144 -34.92 12.51 2.88
CA ALA A 144 -34.94 11.38 3.79
C ALA A 144 -34.88 11.77 5.28
N ASN A 145 -34.42 12.99 5.57
CA ASN A 145 -34.44 13.53 6.93
C ASN A 145 -35.87 13.71 7.46
N PHE A 146 -36.86 13.94 6.58
CA PHE A 146 -38.25 14.28 6.93
C PHE A 146 -39.29 13.22 6.54
N TYR A 147 -38.89 11.98 6.26
CA TYR A 147 -39.85 10.93 5.97
C TYR A 147 -40.81 10.66 7.13
N HIS A 148 -42.09 10.51 6.80
CA HIS A 148 -43.14 10.16 7.75
C HIS A 148 -42.96 8.70 8.23
N SER A 149 -42.83 8.52 9.54
CA SER A 149 -42.87 7.20 10.18
C SER A 149 -44.31 6.88 10.59
N LYS A 150 -44.85 5.74 10.15
CA LYS A 150 -46.18 5.28 10.56
C LYS A 150 -46.25 4.84 12.03
N GLY A 151 -45.11 4.42 12.60
CA GLY A 151 -44.99 3.97 13.99
C GLY A 151 -44.25 4.97 14.88
N PRO A 152 -44.00 4.61 16.16
CA PRO A 152 -43.25 5.45 17.07
C PRO A 152 -41.88 5.80 16.48
N LEU A 153 -41.46 7.06 16.64
CA LEU A 153 -40.21 7.57 16.08
C LEU A 153 -39.01 6.86 16.74
N LYS A 154 -38.08 6.34 15.92
CA LYS A 154 -36.86 5.67 16.41
C LYS A 154 -35.92 6.61 17.16
N HIS A 155 -35.82 7.85 16.68
CA HIS A 155 -35.00 8.91 17.24
C HIS A 155 -35.53 10.26 16.76
N ILE A 156 -35.38 11.30 17.60
CA ILE A 156 -35.69 12.67 17.21
C ILE A 156 -34.48 13.20 16.46
N ARG A 157 -34.67 13.59 15.19
CA ARG A 157 -33.58 14.12 14.36
C ARG A 157 -33.40 15.61 14.62
N THR A 158 -32.20 15.98 15.05
CA THR A 158 -31.74 17.37 15.05
C THR A 158 -31.07 17.71 13.72
N LYS A 159 -30.84 19.00 13.46
CA LYS A 159 -30.08 19.48 12.30
C LYS A 159 -28.61 19.12 12.40
#